data_AF-A0A1G4B3B9-F1
#
_entry.id   AF-A0A1G4B3B9-F1
#
_cell.length_a   1.000
_cell.length_b   1.000
_cell.length_c   1.000
_cell.angle_alpha   90.00
_cell.angle_beta   90.00
_cell.angle_gamma   90.00
#
_symmetry.space_group_name_H-M   'P 1'
#
loop_
_entity.id
_entity.type
_entity.pdbx_description
1 polymer ?
#
loop_
_entity_poly.entity_id
_entity_poly.type
_entity_poly.pdbx_seq_one_letter_code
_entity_poly.pdbx_strand_id
1 'polypeptide(L)'
;MFVELNERGSLANRTGDSFAPGARRTAVAQQPIIKENIDTLFEKLRNASQDDTETVNVEKWFNVTEFDVIGNLAFGEPFGYLEDSTYHPWVHVIFKRI
;
A
#
# COMPACT_ATOMS: atom_id res chain seq x y z
N MET A 1 -32.14 -12.64 -47.04
CA MET A 1 -32.20 -13.05 -45.61
C MET A 1 -30.79 -13.05 -45.07
N PHE A 2 -30.26 -11.86 -44.75
CA PHE A 2 -29.03 -11.61 -44.00
C PHE A 2 -28.96 -10.08 -43.82
N VAL A 3 -29.35 -9.54 -42.67
CA VAL A 3 -28.87 -8.25 -42.17
C VAL A 3 -28.66 -8.37 -40.67
N GLU A 4 -27.55 -7.79 -40.23
CA GLU A 4 -26.77 -7.99 -39.03
C GLU A 4 -27.45 -7.71 -37.69
N LEU A 5 -27.09 -8.57 -36.73
CA LEU A 5 -27.03 -8.29 -35.30
C LEU A 5 -25.95 -7.22 -35.03
N ASN A 6 -26.30 -5.93 -35.00
CA ASN A 6 -25.36 -4.87 -34.58
C ASN A 6 -25.94 -3.88 -33.57
N GLU A 7 -26.56 -4.37 -32.50
CA GLU A 7 -26.93 -3.51 -31.36
C GLU A 7 -26.37 -3.97 -30.00
N ARG A 8 -25.52 -5.01 -29.97
CA ARG A 8 -24.94 -5.51 -28.70
C ARG A 8 -23.52 -5.03 -28.38
N GLY A 9 -22.94 -4.16 -29.21
CA GLY A 9 -21.58 -3.63 -29.01
C GLY A 9 -21.48 -2.40 -28.10
N SER A 10 -22.58 -1.72 -27.77
CA SER A 10 -22.53 -0.42 -27.07
C SER A 10 -22.49 -0.53 -25.53
N LEU A 11 -22.95 -1.64 -24.95
CA LEU A 11 -23.09 -1.77 -23.49
C LEU A 11 -21.84 -2.37 -22.82
N ALA A 12 -20.98 -3.06 -23.57
CA ALA A 12 -19.78 -3.73 -23.03
C ALA A 12 -18.60 -2.76 -22.78
N ASN A 13 -18.60 -1.58 -23.39
CA ASN A 13 -17.49 -0.62 -23.25
C ASN A 13 -17.73 0.45 -22.16
N ARG A 14 -18.76 0.29 -21.32
CA ARG A 14 -19.12 1.27 -20.27
C ARG A 14 -18.85 0.80 -18.85
N THR A 15 -18.30 -0.41 -18.69
CA THR A 15 -18.02 -1.03 -17.38
C THR A 15 -16.52 -1.13 -17.06
N GLY A 16 -15.62 -0.78 -17.99
CA GLY A 16 -14.17 -0.74 -17.73
C GLY A 16 -13.69 0.53 -17.00
N ASP A 17 -14.49 1.60 -17.02
CA ASP A 17 -14.21 2.88 -16.36
C ASP A 17 -14.88 3.00 -14.97
N SER A 18 -15.29 1.87 -14.38
CA SER A 18 -16.05 1.85 -13.11
C SER A 18 -15.21 2.04 -11.86
N PHE A 19 -13.90 2.26 -11.95
CA PHE A 19 -13.24 3.09 -10.94
C PHE A 19 -13.75 4.51 -11.16
N ALA A 20 -14.90 4.80 -10.54
CA ALA A 20 -15.58 6.07 -10.65
C ALA A 20 -14.54 7.21 -10.59
N PRO A 21 -14.66 8.29 -11.38
CA PRO A 21 -13.72 9.41 -11.35
C PRO A 21 -13.37 9.90 -9.94
N GLY A 22 -14.29 9.72 -8.97
CA GLY A 22 -14.04 9.90 -7.54
C GLY A 22 -12.96 8.99 -6.95
N ALA A 23 -12.98 7.68 -7.21
CA ALA A 23 -12.00 6.72 -6.71
C ALA A 23 -10.57 6.98 -7.22
N ARG A 24 -10.43 7.42 -8.48
CA ARG A 24 -9.13 7.87 -9.01
C ARG A 24 -8.66 9.14 -8.30
N ARG A 25 -9.55 10.13 -8.12
CA ARG A 25 -9.21 11.38 -7.42
C ARG A 25 -8.80 11.14 -5.98
N THR A 26 -9.49 10.24 -5.28
CA THR A 26 -9.12 9.88 -3.90
C THR A 26 -7.79 9.14 -3.86
N ALA A 27 -7.54 8.18 -4.76
CA ALA A 27 -6.25 7.47 -4.80
C ALA A 27 -5.07 8.40 -5.11
N VAL A 28 -5.22 9.33 -6.07
CA VAL A 28 -4.18 10.33 -6.39
C VAL A 28 -3.96 11.29 -5.21
N ALA A 29 -5.02 11.67 -4.49
CA ALA A 29 -4.89 12.53 -3.30
C ALA A 29 -4.08 11.87 -2.17
N GLN A 30 -4.08 10.53 -2.07
CA GLN A 30 -3.30 9.79 -1.06
C GLN A 30 -1.85 9.50 -1.49
N GLN A 31 -1.49 9.75 -2.76
CA GLN A 31 -0.15 9.49 -3.29
C GLN A 31 0.98 10.13 -2.47
N PRO A 32 0.89 11.39 -1.98
CA PRO A 32 1.97 12.00 -1.21
C PRO A 32 2.29 11.25 0.08
N ILE A 33 1.24 10.83 0.81
CA ILE A 33 1.37 10.09 2.08
C ILE A 33 2.05 8.74 1.83
N ILE A 34 1.60 8.01 0.80
CA ILE A 34 2.19 6.72 0.45
C ILE A 34 3.66 6.91 0.03
N LYS A 35 3.95 7.94 -0.77
CA LYS A 35 5.31 8.22 -1.22
C LYS A 35 6.26 8.49 -0.05
N GLU A 36 5.85 9.31 0.92
CA GLU A 36 6.65 9.62 2.11
C GLU A 36 7.02 8.36 2.89
N ASN A 37 6.03 7.48 3.17
CA ASN A 37 6.29 6.20 3.85
C ASN A 37 7.26 5.31 3.06
N ILE A 38 7.16 5.27 1.73
CA ILE A 38 8.06 4.49 0.87
C ILE A 38 9.48 5.10 0.84
N ASP A 39 9.60 6.42 0.81
CA ASP A 39 10.90 7.10 0.89
C ASP A 39 11.60 6.73 2.21
N THR A 40 10.88 6.76 3.34
CA THR A 40 11.39 6.35 4.66
C THR A 40 11.77 4.87 4.70
N LEU A 41 10.95 3.98 4.12
CA LEU A 41 11.27 2.56 4.00
C LEU A 41 12.63 2.35 3.30
N PHE A 42 12.86 3.02 2.17
CA PHE A 42 14.12 2.88 1.43
C PHE A 42 15.31 3.50 2.16
N GLU A 43 15.12 4.59 2.89
CA GLU A 43 16.15 5.16 3.75
C GLU A 43 16.57 4.17 4.85
N LYS A 44 15.59 3.59 5.55
CA LYS A 44 15.82 2.61 6.62
C LYS A 44 16.45 1.32 6.10
N LEU A 45 15.97 0.79 4.98
CA LEU A 45 16.57 -0.39 4.34
C LEU A 45 18.01 -0.12 3.91
N ARG A 46 18.31 1.07 3.39
CA ARG A 46 19.67 1.45 3.00
C ARG A 46 20.59 1.47 4.21
N ASN A 47 20.16 2.06 5.31
CA ASN A 47 20.93 2.08 6.55
C ASN A 47 21.11 0.67 7.12
N ALA A 48 20.07 -0.16 7.14
CA ALA A 48 20.15 -1.54 7.59
C ALA A 48 21.08 -2.40 6.71
N SER A 49 21.16 -2.11 5.41
CA SER A 49 22.01 -2.84 4.47
C SER A 49 23.50 -2.45 4.51
N GLN A 50 23.85 -1.37 5.23
CA GLN A 50 25.25 -0.96 5.40
C GLN A 50 25.98 -1.80 6.45
N ASP A 51 25.25 -2.56 7.27
CA ASP A 51 25.84 -3.49 8.21
C ASP A 51 26.04 -4.86 7.55
N ASP A 52 27.29 -5.19 7.25
CA ASP A 52 27.67 -6.49 6.65
C ASP A 52 27.50 -7.68 7.62
N THR A 53 27.12 -7.43 8.88
CA THR A 53 27.00 -8.46 9.92
C THR A 53 25.60 -9.03 10.09
N GLU A 54 24.55 -8.33 9.60
CA GLU A 54 23.16 -8.73 9.81
C GLU A 54 22.36 -8.82 8.50
N THR A 55 21.62 -9.92 8.33
CA THR A 55 20.73 -10.09 7.18
C THR A 55 19.47 -9.23 7.35
N VAL A 56 19.14 -8.43 6.33
CA VAL A 56 17.93 -7.60 6.34
C VAL A 56 16.67 -8.47 6.16
N ASN A 57 15.81 -8.50 7.18
CA ASN A 57 14.47 -9.11 7.06
C ASN A 57 13.50 -8.14 6.35
N VAL A 58 13.41 -8.28 5.03
CA VAL A 58 12.58 -7.43 4.17
C VAL A 58 11.07 -7.59 4.45
N GLU A 59 10.61 -8.78 4.82
CA GLU A 59 9.21 -9.02 5.19
C GLU A 59 8.79 -8.15 6.38
N LYS A 60 9.63 -8.09 7.42
CA LYS A 60 9.40 -7.24 8.60
C LYS A 60 9.25 -5.77 8.18
N TRP A 61 10.11 -5.28 7.30
CA TRP A 61 10.10 -3.90 6.82
C TRP A 61 8.84 -3.54 6.03
N PHE A 62 8.35 -4.44 5.18
CA PHE A 62 7.07 -4.24 4.49
C PHE A 62 5.91 -4.20 5.48
N ASN A 63 5.84 -5.14 6.40
CA ASN A 63 4.76 -5.21 7.37
C ASN A 63 4.69 -3.95 8.26
N VAL A 64 5.81 -3.43 8.79
CA VAL A 64 5.80 -2.17 9.56
C VAL A 64 5.38 -0.96 8.71
N THR A 65 5.78 -0.92 7.44
CA THR A 65 5.41 0.15 6.50
C THR A 65 3.92 0.11 6.17
N GLU A 66 3.35 -1.07 5.96
CA GLU A 66 1.92 -1.24 5.68
C GLU A 66 1.06 -0.71 6.82
N PHE A 67 1.45 -1.00 8.08
CA PHE A 67 0.71 -0.46 9.22
C PHE A 67 0.78 1.07 9.30
N ASP A 68 1.94 1.68 9.07
CA ASP A 68 2.07 3.14 9.12
C ASP A 68 1.37 3.85 7.95
N VAL A 69 1.36 3.23 6.76
CA VAL A 69 0.57 3.71 5.64
C VAL A 69 -0.93 3.63 5.97
N ILE A 70 -1.41 2.49 6.48
CA ILE A 70 -2.82 2.35 6.89
C ILE A 70 -3.16 3.34 8.01
N GLY A 71 -2.27 3.53 8.97
CA GLY A 71 -2.42 4.49 10.07
C GLY A 71 -2.64 5.91 9.54
N ASN A 72 -1.71 6.37 8.71
CA ASN A 72 -1.79 7.69 8.07
C ASN A 72 -3.08 7.87 7.25
N LEU A 73 -3.47 6.85 6.48
CA LEU A 73 -4.64 6.94 5.60
C LEU A 73 -5.97 6.86 6.37
N ALA A 74 -6.04 6.06 7.45
CA ALA A 74 -7.27 5.80 8.19
C ALA A 74 -7.50 6.79 9.34
N PHE A 75 -6.44 7.24 9.99
CA PHE A 75 -6.50 8.04 11.22
C PHE A 75 -5.81 9.41 11.09
N GLY A 76 -5.07 9.65 10.00
CA GLY A 76 -4.34 10.89 9.79
C GLY A 76 -3.01 10.98 10.54
N GLU A 77 -2.58 9.89 11.19
CA GLU A 77 -1.31 9.79 11.92
C GLU A 77 -0.70 8.39 11.78
N PRO A 78 0.64 8.26 11.66
CA PRO A 78 1.31 6.96 11.64
C PRO A 78 1.29 6.31 13.02
N PHE A 79 1.45 4.99 13.09
CA PHE A 79 1.63 4.28 14.36
C PHE A 79 3.09 4.35 14.87
N GLY A 80 4.04 4.74 14.01
CA GLY A 80 5.45 4.94 14.34
C GLY A 80 6.30 3.67 14.23
N TYR A 81 5.76 2.58 13.68
CA TYR A 81 6.47 1.30 13.63
C TYR A 81 7.65 1.30 12.64
N LEU A 82 7.58 2.11 11.59
CA LEU A 82 8.64 2.28 10.61
C LEU A 82 9.81 3.11 11.17
N GLU A 83 9.52 4.07 12.05
CA GLU A 83 10.56 4.87 12.71
C GLU A 83 11.32 4.02 13.73
N ASP A 84 10.60 3.38 14.63
CA ASP A 84 11.18 2.59 15.72
C ASP A 84 11.69 1.21 15.27
N SER A 85 11.36 0.79 14.04
CA SER A 85 11.72 -0.53 13.49
C SER A 85 11.25 -1.70 14.37
N THR A 86 10.28 -1.44 15.25
CA THR A 86 9.74 -2.38 16.23
C THR A 86 8.23 -2.23 16.32
N TYR A 87 7.55 -3.36 16.26
CA TYR A 87 6.14 -3.43 16.59
C TYR A 87 5.92 -3.13 18.07
N HIS A 88 4.78 -2.50 18.39
CA HIS A 88 4.29 -2.54 19.76
C HIS A 88 4.06 -4.02 20.18
N PRO A 89 4.39 -4.43 21.41
CA PRO A 89 4.34 -5.84 21.83
C PRO A 89 3.04 -6.61 21.55
N TRP A 90 1.88 -5.94 21.50
CA TRP A 90 0.60 -6.59 21.20
C TRP A 90 0.48 -7.04 19.73
N VAL A 91 1.14 -6.35 18.79
CA VAL A 91 1.12 -6.71 17.36
C VAL A 91 1.91 -8.00 17.10
N HIS A 92 2.99 -8.22 17.86
CA HIS A 92 3.71 -9.50 17.84
C HIS A 92 2.79 -10.69 18.16
N VAL A 93 1.76 -10.50 18.98
CA VAL A 93 0.81 -11.57 19.33
C VAL A 93 -0.09 -11.96 18.16
N ILE A 94 -0.36 -11.02 17.24
CA ILE A 94 -1.16 -11.26 16.03
C ILE A 94 -0.34 -12.06 15.01
N PHE A 95 0.91 -11.65 14.78
CA PHE A 95 1.79 -12.35 13.83
C PHE A 95 2.34 -13.69 14.34
N LYS A 96 2.32 -13.94 15.67
CA LYS A 96 2.74 -15.24 16.23
C LYS A 96 1.75 -16.39 15.94
N ARG A 97 0.62 -16.11 15.29
CA ARG A 97 -0.47 -17.07 15.03
C ARG A 97 -0.74 -17.34 13.55
N ILE A 98 0.05 -16.77 12.65
CA ILE A 98 0.03 -17.06 11.20
C ILE A 98 1.33 -17.78 10.87
#